data_AF-A0AAD9W8F1-F1
#
_entry.id   AF-A0AAD9W8F1-F1
#
_cell.length_a   1.000
_cell.length_b   1.000
_cell.length_c   1.000
_cell.angle_alpha   90.00
_cell.angle_beta   90.00
_cell.angle_gamma   90.00
#
_symmetry.space_group_name_H-M   'P 1'
#
loop_
_entity.id
_entity.type
_entity.pdbx_description
1 polymer ?
#
loop_
_entity_poly.entity_id
_entity_poly.type
_entity_poly.pdbx_seq_one_letter_code
_entity_poly.pdbx_strand_id
1 'polypeptide(L)'
;MKFSAITSACAGAAFVGNVVAHPGMAKIVDEIKANIMSRQGGPVDPALNSNELIGDLLTLQDSQLTPVAKDIKATILNQANGESLETYSNVPRLGTSQCKADTCCVWQYIANEMVTAFKGPSGRCTNAARAAVRLGFHDAAGWSKNTGPDGGADGSLILAPEEIRRPGNRGLEEVVTLTQSWFNKYKGYGISAADLIQMGANVATVVCPLGPRTKTYIGRKDNSKAAPDGLLPPVDASADFLIKLFQDKTIQPNGLVALLGAHSTAQQRFVDPRRAGDPQDSTPGVWDMLYYNETISPNAPARVFKFASDIKLAADPRMSRLFTAFAAPNNAAQLPWNLLYAREYVRLSLLGVNNINSLTDCTKVLPQPVRTFVPNDRCEVKTWMSSTKNVPAIANALLDGKLITSIPGLSSLLSSILGGLLGLIGIGRTGSNC
;
A
#
# COMPACT_ATOMS: atom_id res chain seq x y z
N MET A 1 68.32 -2.38 28.37
CA MET A 1 66.92 -2.86 28.51
C MET A 1 66.07 -1.68 28.94
N LYS A 2 65.35 -1.06 28.00
CA LYS A 2 64.46 0.08 28.27
C LYS A 2 63.05 -0.35 27.83
N PHE A 3 62.13 -0.39 28.79
CA PHE A 3 60.71 -0.57 28.54
C PHE A 3 60.13 0.74 27.98
N SER A 4 59.55 0.68 26.79
CA SER A 4 58.61 1.71 26.31
C SER A 4 57.22 1.10 26.28
N ALA A 5 56.33 1.63 27.13
CA ALA A 5 54.91 1.40 27.06
C ALA A 5 54.32 2.24 25.92
N ILE A 6 53.67 1.58 24.96
CA ILE A 6 52.80 2.23 23.99
C ILE A 6 51.38 1.76 24.29
N THR A 7 50.63 2.59 25.01
CA THR A 7 49.18 2.51 25.11
C THR A 7 48.58 2.91 23.77
N SER A 8 48.08 1.94 23.00
CA SER A 8 47.23 2.21 21.83
C SER A 8 45.83 2.54 22.32
N ALA A 9 45.45 3.82 22.23
CA ALA A 9 44.07 4.25 22.38
C ALA A 9 43.31 3.88 21.09
N CYS A 10 42.43 2.88 21.16
CA CYS A 10 41.40 2.67 20.14
C CYS A 10 40.37 3.80 20.26
N ALA A 11 40.57 4.87 19.48
CA ALA A 11 39.50 5.81 19.20
C ALA A 11 38.46 5.09 18.34
N GLY A 12 37.37 4.65 18.97
CA GLY A 12 36.16 4.23 18.27
C GLY A 12 35.61 5.42 17.49
N ALA A 13 35.81 5.43 16.18
CA ALA A 13 35.13 6.37 15.30
C ALA A 13 33.63 6.06 15.38
N ALA A 14 32.91 6.85 16.16
CA ALA A 14 31.47 6.96 16.02
C ALA A 14 31.21 7.44 14.59
N PHE A 15 30.76 6.55 13.71
CA PHE A 15 30.13 6.94 12.47
C PHE A 15 28.84 7.66 12.83
N VAL A 16 28.95 8.97 13.04
CA VAL A 16 27.81 9.88 12.93
C VAL A 16 27.43 9.83 11.46
N GLY A 17 26.53 8.91 11.12
CA GLY A 17 25.86 8.93 9.83
C GLY A 17 25.32 10.35 9.66
N ASN A 18 25.75 11.02 8.59
CA ASN A 18 25.20 12.30 8.21
C ASN A 18 23.69 12.10 8.05
N VAL A 19 22.93 12.50 9.06
CA VAL A 19 21.49 12.68 8.93
C VAL A 19 21.37 13.82 7.95
N VAL A 20 21.21 13.49 6.68
CA VAL A 20 20.68 14.44 5.71
C VAL A 20 19.30 14.75 6.25
N ALA A 21 19.21 15.87 6.98
CA ALA A 21 17.94 16.47 7.33
C ALA A 21 17.27 16.84 6.01
N HIS A 22 16.50 15.89 5.46
CA HIS A 22 15.54 16.23 4.44
C HIS A 22 14.63 17.29 5.05
N PRO A 23 14.46 18.46 4.41
CA PRO A 23 13.53 19.46 4.92
C PRO A 23 12.20 18.74 5.11
N GLY A 24 11.77 18.63 6.37
CA GLY A 24 10.68 17.75 6.78
C GLY A 24 9.40 18.06 6.03
N MET A 25 8.40 17.18 6.21
CA MET A 25 7.08 17.20 5.59
C MET A 25 6.38 18.58 5.46
N ALA A 26 6.85 19.61 6.18
CA ALA A 26 6.54 21.02 5.92
C ALA A 26 6.55 21.39 4.43
N LYS A 27 7.53 20.92 3.64
CA LYS A 27 7.58 21.23 2.19
C LYS A 27 6.50 20.51 1.37
N ILE A 28 6.06 19.33 1.80
CA ILE A 28 4.96 18.56 1.17
C ILE A 28 3.63 19.21 1.49
N VAL A 29 3.45 19.64 2.74
CA VAL A 29 2.31 20.46 3.13
C VAL A 29 2.30 21.77 2.32
N ASP A 30 3.46 22.36 2.03
CA ASP A 30 3.57 23.54 1.18
C ASP A 30 3.36 23.24 -0.31
N GLU A 31 3.71 22.06 -0.83
CA GLU A 31 3.41 21.61 -2.20
C GLU A 31 1.93 21.24 -2.39
N ILE A 32 1.32 20.60 -1.38
CA ILE A 32 -0.13 20.40 -1.25
C ILE A 32 -0.81 21.77 -1.23
N LYS A 33 -0.37 22.71 -0.37
CA LYS A 33 -0.89 24.09 -0.37
C LYS A 33 -0.71 24.77 -1.73
N ALA A 34 0.46 24.69 -2.36
CA ALA A 34 0.77 25.39 -3.60
C ALA A 34 -0.05 24.89 -4.80
N ASN A 35 -0.34 23.59 -4.88
CA ASN A 35 -1.19 23.02 -5.95
C ASN A 35 -2.70 23.14 -5.66
N ILE A 36 -3.12 23.17 -4.39
CA ILE A 36 -4.54 23.14 -3.98
C ILE A 36 -5.16 24.54 -3.84
N MET A 37 -4.35 25.58 -3.62
CA MET A 37 -4.85 26.93 -3.32
C MET A 37 -5.63 27.61 -4.46
N SER A 38 -5.63 27.10 -5.69
CA SER A 38 -6.18 27.85 -6.83
C SER A 38 -7.52 27.38 -7.41
N ARG A 39 -8.11 26.25 -6.97
CA ARG A 39 -9.32 25.73 -7.69
C ARG A 39 -10.58 25.40 -6.88
N GLN A 40 -10.54 25.15 -5.56
CA GLN A 40 -11.75 24.71 -4.83
C GLN A 40 -11.82 25.08 -3.32
N GLY A 41 -11.79 26.38 -2.99
CA GLY A 41 -12.43 26.84 -1.73
C GLY A 41 -11.64 26.72 -0.42
N GLY A 42 -10.29 26.75 -0.44
CA GLY A 42 -9.46 26.97 0.75
C GLY A 42 -8.54 25.80 1.14
N PRO A 43 -7.74 25.95 2.21
CA PRO A 43 -6.75 24.94 2.62
C PRO A 43 -7.39 23.65 3.14
N VAL A 44 -6.66 22.53 2.98
CA VAL A 44 -6.95 21.25 3.66
C VAL A 44 -6.80 21.47 5.16
N ASP A 45 -7.82 21.05 5.94
CA ASP A 45 -7.86 21.27 7.39
C ASP A 45 -6.86 20.34 8.12
N PRO A 46 -5.83 20.88 8.80
CA PRO A 46 -4.88 20.07 9.56
C PRO A 46 -5.49 19.33 10.76
N ALA A 47 -6.64 19.78 11.28
CA ALA A 47 -7.34 19.09 12.36
C ALA A 47 -7.88 17.71 11.93
N LEU A 48 -8.00 17.48 10.62
CA LEU A 48 -8.43 16.21 10.03
C LEU A 48 -7.25 15.27 9.73
N ASN A 49 -6.03 15.62 10.14
CA ASN A 49 -4.86 14.75 10.08
C ASN A 49 -4.88 13.78 11.26
N SER A 50 -4.55 12.52 11.01
CA SER A 50 -4.40 11.56 12.08
C SER A 50 -3.07 11.81 12.77
N ASN A 51 -3.09 12.24 14.04
CA ASN A 51 -1.89 12.59 14.83
C ASN A 51 -1.88 11.91 16.22
N GLU A 52 -2.87 11.07 16.49
CA GLU A 52 -2.92 10.28 17.73
C GLU A 52 -1.78 9.24 17.69
N LEU A 53 -1.06 9.12 18.82
CA LEU A 53 -0.07 8.07 19.04
C LEU A 53 -0.78 6.75 19.35
N ILE A 54 -0.08 5.63 19.20
CA ILE A 54 -0.64 4.28 19.34
C ILE A 54 0.33 3.36 20.08
N GLY A 55 -0.19 2.25 20.61
CA GLY A 55 0.62 1.23 21.29
C GLY A 55 1.37 1.79 22.51
N ASP A 56 2.59 1.29 22.72
CA ASP A 56 3.48 1.72 23.80
C ASP A 56 4.04 3.14 23.61
N LEU A 57 3.90 3.76 22.43
CA LEU A 57 4.25 5.18 22.21
C LEU A 57 3.35 6.15 22.98
N LEU A 58 2.15 5.73 23.39
CA LEU A 58 1.24 6.54 24.19
C LEU A 58 1.75 6.74 25.63
N THR A 59 2.45 5.75 26.17
CA THR A 59 2.80 5.68 27.59
C THR A 59 4.28 5.90 27.86
N LEU A 60 5.15 5.58 26.90
CA LEU A 60 6.59 5.74 27.05
C LEU A 60 7.02 7.20 26.90
N GLN A 61 7.97 7.63 27.74
CA GLN A 61 8.63 8.92 27.62
C GLN A 61 9.69 8.90 26.51
N ASP A 62 10.00 10.07 25.93
CA ASP A 62 11.00 10.18 24.85
C ASP A 62 12.40 9.65 25.22
N SER A 63 12.75 9.69 26.51
CA SER A 63 13.99 9.12 27.04
C SER A 63 14.03 7.59 27.02
N GLN A 64 12.87 6.94 26.96
CA GLN A 64 12.71 5.47 26.95
C GLN A 64 12.58 4.92 25.52
N LEU A 65 12.41 5.79 24.53
CA LEU A 65 12.23 5.38 23.14
C LEU A 65 13.55 4.98 22.48
N THR A 66 13.55 3.84 21.80
CA THR A 66 14.62 3.44 20.88
C THR A 66 14.67 4.39 19.67
N PRO A 67 15.79 4.44 18.94
CA PRO A 67 15.88 5.26 17.72
C PRO A 67 14.77 4.95 16.70
N VAL A 68 14.44 3.66 16.51
CA VAL A 68 13.35 3.22 15.63
C VAL A 68 12.00 3.75 16.12
N ALA A 69 11.72 3.64 17.42
CA ALA A 69 10.47 4.14 17.99
C ALA A 69 10.32 5.66 17.89
N LYS A 70 11.44 6.41 18.03
CA LYS A 70 11.46 7.86 17.79
C LYS A 70 11.14 8.20 16.34
N ASP A 71 11.70 7.46 15.39
CA ASP A 71 11.40 7.63 13.96
C ASP A 71 9.93 7.30 13.62
N ILE A 72 9.39 6.20 14.19
CA ILE A 72 7.96 5.85 14.05
C ILE A 72 7.09 6.96 14.62
N LYS A 73 7.37 7.42 15.85
CA LYS A 73 6.65 8.52 16.50
C LYS A 73 6.68 9.79 15.63
N ALA A 74 7.86 10.17 15.13
CA ALA A 74 8.01 11.32 14.25
C ALA A 74 7.22 11.14 12.94
N THR A 75 7.21 9.95 12.35
CA THR A 75 6.44 9.65 11.13
C THR A 75 4.93 9.80 11.36
N ILE A 76 4.41 9.18 12.43
CA ILE A 76 2.99 9.25 12.84
C ILE A 76 2.55 10.71 13.06
N LEU A 77 3.42 11.52 13.68
CA LEU A 77 3.20 12.94 13.94
C LEU A 77 3.49 13.87 12.75
N ASN A 78 3.75 13.32 11.56
CA ASN A 78 4.07 14.09 10.35
C ASN A 78 5.37 14.94 10.45
N GLN A 79 6.33 14.48 11.25
CA GLN A 79 7.61 15.14 11.49
C GLN A 79 8.78 14.44 10.77
N ALA A 80 8.58 13.20 10.30
CA ALA A 80 9.54 12.44 9.50
C ALA A 80 8.87 11.86 8.25
N ASN A 81 9.69 11.49 7.26
CA ASN A 81 9.22 10.83 6.04
C ASN A 81 8.77 9.39 6.36
N GLY A 82 7.62 8.97 5.83
CA GLY A 82 7.15 7.60 5.89
C GLY A 82 7.80 6.66 4.87
N GLU A 83 8.65 7.18 3.98
CA GLU A 83 9.43 6.42 3.01
C GLU A 83 10.92 6.36 3.37
N SER A 84 11.62 5.35 2.84
CA SER A 84 13.08 5.29 2.86
C SER A 84 13.60 4.73 1.53
N LEU A 85 14.77 5.19 1.09
CA LEU A 85 15.48 4.69 -0.10
C LEU A 85 16.68 3.80 0.24
N GLU A 86 16.97 3.59 1.53
CA GLU A 86 18.09 2.77 1.96
C GLU A 86 18.03 1.37 1.37
N THR A 87 19.17 0.84 0.95
CA THR A 87 19.28 -0.50 0.36
C THR A 87 20.08 -1.42 1.27
N TYR A 88 19.77 -2.72 1.19
CA TYR A 88 20.52 -3.72 1.92
C TYR A 88 21.70 -4.22 1.09
N SER A 89 22.86 -3.59 1.27
CA SER A 89 24.11 -4.05 0.65
C SER A 89 24.65 -5.29 1.37
N ASN A 90 25.18 -6.24 0.59
CA ASN A 90 25.86 -7.45 1.08
C ASN A 90 25.03 -8.30 2.05
N VAL A 91 23.86 -8.78 1.59
CA VAL A 91 22.98 -9.63 2.41
C VAL A 91 23.68 -10.96 2.74
N PRO A 92 23.86 -11.30 4.03
CA PRO A 92 24.47 -12.56 4.42
C PRO A 92 23.66 -13.77 3.92
N ARG A 93 24.34 -14.88 3.67
CA ARG A 93 23.67 -16.12 3.23
C ARG A 93 22.67 -16.60 4.29
N LEU A 94 21.43 -16.88 3.87
CA LEU A 94 20.40 -17.45 4.75
C LEU A 94 20.89 -18.72 5.46
N GLY A 95 20.62 -18.81 6.76
CA GLY A 95 21.04 -19.92 7.63
C GLY A 95 22.43 -19.78 8.26
N THR A 96 23.21 -18.76 7.89
CA THR A 96 24.48 -18.44 8.56
C THR A 96 24.25 -17.71 9.89
N SER A 97 25.26 -17.72 10.78
CA SER A 97 25.20 -16.98 12.06
C SER A 97 25.09 -15.47 11.85
N GLN A 98 25.74 -14.94 10.80
CA GLN A 98 25.65 -13.53 10.42
C GLN A 98 24.22 -13.15 10.04
N CYS A 99 23.55 -13.98 9.23
CA CYS A 99 22.16 -13.76 8.87
C CYS A 99 21.23 -13.85 10.10
N LYS A 100 21.47 -14.80 11.00
CA LYS A 100 20.70 -14.94 12.23
C LYS A 100 20.86 -13.75 13.18
N ALA A 101 22.00 -13.06 13.14
CA ALA A 101 22.27 -11.88 13.96
C ALA A 101 21.67 -10.58 13.41
N ASP A 102 21.32 -10.52 12.11
CA ASP A 102 20.62 -9.39 11.50
C ASP A 102 19.16 -9.75 11.28
N THR A 103 18.26 -9.18 12.11
CA THR A 103 16.81 -9.37 12.04
C THR A 103 16.26 -9.24 10.61
N CYS A 104 16.82 -8.36 9.78
CA CYS A 104 16.33 -8.08 8.44
C CYS A 104 16.84 -9.07 7.38
N CYS A 105 17.83 -9.91 7.69
CA CYS A 105 18.46 -10.79 6.70
C CYS A 105 17.46 -11.74 6.01
N VAL A 106 16.66 -12.47 6.80
CA VAL A 106 15.64 -13.39 6.24
C VAL A 106 14.63 -12.65 5.37
N TRP A 107 14.30 -11.41 5.72
CA TRP A 107 13.32 -10.61 5.03
C TRP A 107 13.74 -10.19 3.63
N GLN A 108 15.05 -10.11 3.32
CA GLN A 108 15.49 -9.93 1.93
C GLN A 108 15.07 -11.11 1.04
N TYR A 109 15.22 -12.34 1.54
CA TYR A 109 14.85 -13.54 0.79
C TYR A 109 13.34 -13.61 0.58
N ILE A 110 12.57 -13.31 1.63
CA ILE A 110 11.11 -13.24 1.57
C ILE A 110 10.66 -12.16 0.56
N ALA A 111 11.22 -10.95 0.66
CA ALA A 111 10.89 -9.85 -0.24
C ALA A 111 11.20 -10.18 -1.71
N ASN A 112 12.29 -10.90 -2.00
CA ASN A 112 12.62 -11.34 -3.36
C ASN A 112 11.58 -12.32 -3.92
N GLU A 113 11.08 -13.25 -3.11
CA GLU A 113 10.01 -14.17 -3.52
C GLU A 113 8.67 -13.46 -3.71
N MET A 114 8.36 -12.51 -2.82
CA MET A 114 7.20 -11.62 -2.96
C MET A 114 7.28 -10.82 -4.27
N VAL A 115 8.43 -10.21 -4.59
CA VAL A 115 8.63 -9.49 -5.86
C VAL A 115 8.38 -10.40 -7.07
N THR A 116 8.84 -11.65 -7.00
CA THR A 116 8.63 -12.64 -8.07
C THR A 116 7.14 -12.95 -8.26
N ALA A 117 6.37 -13.03 -7.17
CA ALA A 117 4.92 -13.27 -7.23
C ALA A 117 4.11 -12.01 -7.60
N PHE A 118 4.59 -10.83 -7.22
CA PHE A 118 3.84 -9.57 -7.26
C PHE A 118 4.05 -8.77 -8.54
N LYS A 119 5.17 -8.96 -9.24
CA LYS A 119 5.48 -8.22 -10.47
C LYS A 119 5.07 -9.01 -11.71
N GLY A 120 4.09 -8.50 -12.44
CA GLY A 120 3.65 -9.10 -13.69
C GLY A 120 4.63 -8.83 -14.84
N PRO A 121 4.57 -9.61 -15.94
CA PRO A 121 5.47 -9.46 -17.08
C PRO A 121 5.28 -8.14 -17.84
N SER A 122 4.14 -7.46 -17.69
CA SER A 122 3.95 -6.10 -18.25
C SER A 122 4.60 -4.99 -17.41
N GLY A 123 5.10 -5.33 -16.21
CA GLY A 123 5.52 -4.37 -15.19
C GLY A 123 4.40 -3.93 -14.25
N ARG A 124 3.12 -4.13 -14.59
CA ARG A 124 1.99 -3.96 -13.67
C ARG A 124 2.05 -4.97 -12.54
N CYS A 125 1.44 -4.64 -11.40
CA CYS A 125 1.32 -5.59 -10.31
C CYS A 125 0.23 -6.64 -10.53
N THR A 126 0.48 -7.85 -10.04
CA THR A 126 -0.38 -9.04 -10.21
C THR A 126 -1.55 -9.07 -9.22
N ASN A 127 -2.45 -10.03 -9.38
CA ASN A 127 -3.54 -10.31 -8.46
C ASN A 127 -3.04 -10.50 -7.03
N ALA A 128 -1.94 -11.26 -6.88
CA ALA A 128 -1.35 -11.56 -5.59
C ALA A 128 -0.85 -10.28 -4.89
N ALA A 129 -0.27 -9.33 -5.65
CA ALA A 129 0.16 -8.05 -5.10
C ALA A 129 -1.04 -7.24 -4.58
N ARG A 130 -2.08 -7.08 -5.40
CA ARG A 130 -3.29 -6.31 -5.06
C ARG A 130 -4.01 -6.93 -3.86
N ALA A 131 -4.09 -8.26 -3.83
CA ALA A 131 -4.65 -9.00 -2.73
C ALA A 131 -3.79 -8.89 -1.46
N ALA A 132 -2.45 -8.78 -1.57
CA ALA A 132 -1.56 -8.57 -0.42
C ALA A 132 -1.72 -7.17 0.19
N VAL A 133 -1.91 -6.13 -0.64
CA VAL A 133 -2.29 -4.78 -0.16
C VAL A 133 -3.61 -4.84 0.62
N ARG A 134 -4.62 -5.52 0.06
CA ARG A 134 -5.91 -5.73 0.75
C ARG A 134 -5.74 -6.53 2.04
N LEU A 135 -4.93 -7.60 2.04
CA LEU A 135 -4.65 -8.43 3.22
C LEU A 135 -4.03 -7.61 4.35
N GLY A 136 -3.06 -6.74 4.02
CA GLY A 136 -2.44 -5.83 4.99
C GLY A 136 -3.45 -4.93 5.70
N PHE A 137 -4.40 -4.38 4.95
CA PHE A 137 -5.53 -3.63 5.50
C PHE A 137 -6.46 -4.51 6.35
N HIS A 138 -6.90 -5.65 5.82
CA HIS A 138 -7.90 -6.49 6.49
C HIS A 138 -7.41 -7.07 7.82
N ASP A 139 -6.13 -7.40 7.94
CA ASP A 139 -5.51 -7.83 9.21
C ASP A 139 -5.52 -6.66 10.21
N ALA A 140 -4.88 -5.55 9.83
CA ALA A 140 -4.77 -4.34 10.66
C ALA A 140 -6.11 -3.73 11.08
N ALA A 141 -7.12 -3.78 10.21
CA ALA A 141 -8.42 -3.17 10.43
C ALA A 141 -9.31 -3.98 11.38
N GLY A 142 -8.89 -5.17 11.82
CA GLY A 142 -9.53 -5.92 12.91
C GLY A 142 -9.41 -5.26 14.29
N TRP A 143 -8.79 -4.09 14.41
CA TRP A 143 -8.60 -3.37 15.66
C TRP A 143 -9.44 -2.09 15.78
N SER A 144 -9.74 -1.65 17.00
CA SER A 144 -10.15 -0.29 17.34
C SER A 144 -9.75 0.03 18.78
N LYS A 145 -9.88 1.30 19.19
CA LYS A 145 -9.71 1.72 20.59
C LYS A 145 -10.63 1.00 21.57
N ASN A 146 -11.70 0.36 21.09
CA ASN A 146 -12.72 -0.27 21.90
C ASN A 146 -12.64 -1.81 21.92
N THR A 147 -11.68 -2.43 21.24
CA THR A 147 -11.67 -3.88 20.99
C THR A 147 -10.77 -4.70 21.91
N GLY A 148 -10.15 -4.05 22.90
CA GLY A 148 -9.25 -4.71 23.84
C GLY A 148 -7.92 -5.13 23.19
N PRO A 149 -7.30 -6.23 23.64
CA PRO A 149 -5.97 -6.64 23.18
C PRO A 149 -5.96 -7.37 21.84
N ASP A 150 -7.13 -7.72 21.29
CA ASP A 150 -7.26 -8.56 20.10
C ASP A 150 -7.45 -7.72 18.83
N GLY A 151 -6.96 -8.25 17.71
CA GLY A 151 -7.02 -7.64 16.39
C GLY A 151 -5.93 -6.60 16.17
N GLY A 152 -5.74 -6.23 14.90
CA GLY A 152 -4.71 -5.30 14.48
C GLY A 152 -3.73 -5.98 13.54
N ALA A 153 -2.57 -5.38 13.36
CA ALA A 153 -1.49 -6.01 12.61
C ALA A 153 -0.87 -7.12 13.47
N ASP A 154 -1.59 -8.23 13.64
CA ASP A 154 -1.27 -9.32 14.56
C ASP A 154 -1.25 -10.71 13.89
N GLY A 155 -1.51 -10.78 12.58
CA GLY A 155 -1.42 -12.03 11.83
C GLY A 155 -2.62 -12.96 12.01
N SER A 156 -3.65 -12.53 12.75
CA SER A 156 -4.84 -13.34 13.05
C SER A 156 -5.55 -13.83 11.79
N LEU A 157 -5.51 -13.09 10.67
CA LEU A 157 -6.08 -13.56 9.39
C LEU A 157 -5.43 -14.83 8.82
N ILE A 158 -4.17 -15.09 9.17
CA ILE A 158 -3.45 -16.31 8.79
C ILE A 158 -3.60 -17.38 9.87
N LEU A 159 -3.57 -16.97 11.14
CA LEU A 159 -3.45 -17.87 12.29
C LEU A 159 -4.78 -18.36 12.86
N ALA A 160 -5.88 -17.64 12.61
CA ALA A 160 -7.21 -17.94 13.11
C ALA A 160 -8.14 -18.39 11.95
N PRO A 161 -8.38 -19.70 11.78
CA PRO A 161 -9.13 -20.24 10.63
C PRO A 161 -10.56 -19.69 10.49
N GLU A 162 -11.18 -19.27 11.59
CA GLU A 162 -12.51 -18.69 11.62
C GLU A 162 -12.58 -17.27 11.05
N GLU A 163 -11.48 -16.51 11.07
CA GLU A 163 -11.49 -15.12 10.63
C GLU A 163 -11.57 -14.97 9.12
N ILE A 164 -10.73 -15.72 8.38
CA ILE A 164 -10.74 -15.72 6.92
C ILE A 164 -12.07 -16.20 6.32
N ARG A 165 -12.85 -16.98 7.08
CA ARG A 165 -14.18 -17.46 6.66
C ARG A 165 -15.29 -16.40 6.77
N ARG A 166 -15.02 -15.23 7.36
CA ARG A 166 -16.02 -14.17 7.50
C ARG A 166 -16.38 -13.56 6.15
N PRO A 167 -17.65 -13.16 5.93
CA PRO A 167 -18.08 -12.57 4.66
C PRO A 167 -17.25 -11.35 4.23
N GLY A 168 -16.79 -10.51 5.18
CA GLY A 168 -15.95 -9.35 4.90
C GLY A 168 -14.59 -9.70 4.27
N ASN A 169 -14.09 -10.91 4.50
CA ASN A 169 -12.79 -11.37 4.01
C ASN A 169 -12.87 -12.16 2.69
N ARG A 170 -14.08 -12.32 2.13
CA ARG A 170 -14.29 -13.02 0.86
C ARG A 170 -13.34 -12.50 -0.23
N GLY A 171 -12.66 -13.42 -0.91
CA GLY A 171 -11.68 -13.13 -1.95
C GLY A 171 -10.23 -12.99 -1.45
N LEU A 172 -9.96 -13.12 -0.15
CA LEU A 172 -8.59 -13.15 0.39
C LEU A 172 -8.01 -14.56 0.50
N GLU A 173 -8.79 -15.61 0.23
CA GLU A 173 -8.42 -17.00 0.49
C GLU A 173 -7.15 -17.41 -0.28
N GLU A 174 -7.03 -16.99 -1.53
CA GLU A 174 -5.86 -17.25 -2.39
C GLU A 174 -4.59 -16.61 -1.82
N VAL A 175 -4.66 -15.33 -1.42
CA VAL A 175 -3.49 -14.62 -0.88
C VAL A 175 -3.15 -15.06 0.54
N VAL A 176 -4.14 -15.43 1.36
CA VAL A 176 -3.92 -16.06 2.66
C VAL A 176 -3.18 -17.39 2.49
N THR A 177 -3.58 -18.21 1.52
CA THR A 177 -2.90 -19.48 1.20
C THR A 177 -1.45 -19.23 0.75
N LEU A 178 -1.23 -18.24 -0.12
CA LEU A 178 0.11 -17.85 -0.55
C LEU A 178 0.98 -17.37 0.63
N THR A 179 0.46 -16.46 1.46
CA THR A 179 1.14 -15.94 2.66
C THR A 179 1.45 -17.07 3.64
N GLN A 180 0.50 -17.99 3.86
CA GLN A 180 0.69 -19.18 4.70
C GLN A 180 1.80 -20.10 4.18
N SER A 181 1.99 -20.20 2.86
CA SER A 181 3.10 -20.97 2.27
C SER A 181 4.46 -20.34 2.61
N TRP A 182 4.59 -19.02 2.53
CA TRP A 182 5.81 -18.31 2.95
C TRP A 182 6.02 -18.42 4.45
N PHE A 183 4.97 -18.29 5.26
CA PHE A 183 5.07 -18.49 6.71
C PHE A 183 5.59 -19.88 7.05
N ASN A 184 5.03 -20.93 6.44
CA ASN A 184 5.49 -22.31 6.67
C ASN A 184 6.94 -22.53 6.24
N LYS A 185 7.38 -21.90 5.16
CA LYS A 185 8.74 -21.98 4.66
C LYS A 185 9.75 -21.25 5.56
N TYR A 186 9.38 -20.09 6.10
CA TYR A 186 10.31 -19.19 6.78
C TYR A 186 10.16 -19.11 8.30
N LYS A 187 9.11 -19.66 8.91
CA LYS A 187 8.88 -19.60 10.38
C LYS A 187 10.05 -20.13 11.21
N GLY A 188 10.83 -21.09 10.68
CA GLY A 188 12.05 -21.59 11.33
C GLY A 188 13.16 -20.54 11.50
N TYR A 189 13.07 -19.40 10.83
CA TYR A 189 13.98 -18.26 10.95
C TYR A 189 13.46 -17.15 11.87
N GLY A 190 12.38 -17.41 12.63
CA GLY A 190 11.87 -16.46 13.64
C GLY A 190 11.03 -15.32 13.09
N ILE A 191 10.41 -15.50 11.92
CA ILE A 191 9.41 -14.54 11.41
C ILE A 191 8.06 -14.74 12.10
N SER A 192 7.23 -13.69 12.13
CA SER A 192 5.83 -13.72 12.56
C SER A 192 4.91 -13.68 11.33
N ALA A 193 3.68 -14.20 11.45
CA ALA A 193 2.66 -14.04 10.43
C ALA A 193 2.24 -12.57 10.29
N ALA A 194 2.17 -11.85 11.41
CA ALA A 194 1.88 -10.41 11.48
C ALA A 194 2.86 -9.59 10.61
N ASP A 195 4.16 -9.81 10.77
CA ASP A 195 5.17 -9.11 9.97
C ASP A 195 5.14 -9.55 8.50
N LEU A 196 4.80 -10.81 8.22
CA LEU A 196 4.74 -11.33 6.87
C LEU A 196 3.63 -10.68 6.04
N ILE A 197 2.46 -10.45 6.66
CA ILE A 197 1.34 -9.73 6.04
C ILE A 197 1.74 -8.29 5.72
N GLN A 198 2.29 -7.56 6.70
CA GLN A 198 2.62 -6.15 6.52
C GLN A 198 3.83 -5.94 5.58
N MET A 199 4.83 -6.82 5.60
CA MET A 199 5.89 -6.87 4.60
C MET A 199 5.30 -7.12 3.20
N GLY A 200 4.39 -8.09 3.07
CA GLY A 200 3.73 -8.41 1.80
C GLY A 200 3.01 -7.21 1.19
N ALA A 201 2.25 -6.48 2.00
CA ALA A 201 1.54 -5.28 1.55
C ALA A 201 2.49 -4.16 1.10
N ASN A 202 3.59 -3.91 1.83
CA ASN A 202 4.58 -2.90 1.45
C ASN A 202 5.39 -3.31 0.21
N VAL A 203 5.81 -4.58 0.08
CA VAL A 203 6.45 -5.10 -1.15
C VAL A 203 5.50 -4.99 -2.34
N ALA A 204 4.23 -5.35 -2.17
CA ALA A 204 3.22 -5.24 -3.22
C ALA A 204 3.03 -3.79 -3.67
N THR A 205 2.93 -2.86 -2.73
CA THR A 205 2.77 -1.43 -3.00
C THR A 205 3.92 -0.90 -3.84
N VAL A 206 5.19 -1.14 -3.46
CA VAL A 206 6.36 -0.63 -4.20
C VAL A 206 6.57 -1.32 -5.55
N VAL A 207 6.07 -2.55 -5.72
CA VAL A 207 6.12 -3.30 -6.98
C VAL A 207 5.06 -2.81 -7.98
N CYS A 208 3.88 -2.40 -7.50
CA CYS A 208 2.94 -1.67 -8.33
C CYS A 208 3.63 -0.38 -8.83
N PRO A 209 3.70 -0.13 -10.16
CA PRO A 209 4.44 1.02 -10.65
C PRO A 209 3.92 2.33 -10.07
N LEU A 210 4.83 3.24 -9.76
CA LEU A 210 4.60 4.52 -9.06
C LEU A 210 4.30 4.42 -7.55
N GLY A 211 4.24 3.22 -6.99
CA GLY A 211 3.96 3.02 -5.57
C GLY A 211 5.09 3.47 -4.63
N PRO A 212 4.75 3.98 -3.43
CA PRO A 212 5.73 4.44 -2.44
C PRO A 212 6.52 3.28 -1.83
N ARG A 213 7.73 3.61 -1.34
CA ARG A 213 8.57 2.67 -0.59
C ARG A 213 8.43 2.92 0.91
N THR A 214 7.27 2.54 1.44
CA THR A 214 6.86 2.75 2.83
C THR A 214 7.81 2.06 3.82
N LYS A 215 8.14 2.77 4.90
CA LYS A 215 8.93 2.22 6.01
C LYS A 215 8.26 0.97 6.57
N THR A 216 9.06 -0.07 6.76
CA THR A 216 8.59 -1.41 7.13
C THR A 216 9.33 -1.89 8.35
N TYR A 217 8.57 -2.13 9.41
CA TYR A 217 9.09 -2.53 10.71
C TYR A 217 8.81 -4.01 10.97
N ILE A 218 9.70 -4.68 11.69
CA ILE A 218 9.65 -6.11 12.02
C ILE A 218 9.75 -6.30 13.54
N GLY A 219 9.05 -7.29 14.07
CA GLY A 219 9.02 -7.64 15.49
C GLY A 219 7.62 -7.67 16.09
N ARG A 220 6.57 -7.69 15.26
CA ARG A 220 5.19 -7.84 15.75
C ARG A 220 5.02 -9.20 16.42
N LYS A 221 4.14 -9.24 17.42
CA LYS A 221 3.75 -10.48 18.08
C LYS A 221 2.54 -11.07 17.34
N ASP A 222 2.62 -12.35 17.03
CA ASP A 222 1.50 -13.09 16.47
C ASP A 222 0.36 -13.26 17.48
N ASN A 223 -0.88 -13.20 17.00
CA ASN A 223 -2.08 -13.56 17.74
C ASN A 223 -2.87 -14.60 16.95
N SER A 224 -3.09 -15.77 17.55
CA SER A 224 -3.88 -16.84 16.91
C SER A 224 -5.38 -16.77 17.25
N LYS A 225 -5.83 -15.74 17.95
CA LYS A 225 -7.24 -15.47 18.19
C LYS A 225 -7.76 -14.55 17.09
N ALA A 226 -8.91 -14.90 16.51
CA ALA A 226 -9.54 -14.05 15.50
C ALA A 226 -9.83 -12.65 16.06
N ALA A 227 -9.58 -11.63 15.23
CA ALA A 227 -9.92 -10.25 15.55
C ALA A 227 -11.43 -10.12 15.85
N PRO A 228 -11.88 -9.13 16.64
CA PRO A 228 -13.32 -8.92 16.83
C PRO A 228 -14.05 -8.62 15.51
N ASP A 229 -15.29 -9.10 15.39
CA ASP A 229 -16.07 -8.96 14.16
C ASP A 229 -16.69 -7.56 14.03
N GLY A 230 -17.14 -7.20 12.82
CA GLY A 230 -17.86 -5.95 12.55
C GLY A 230 -16.97 -4.70 12.44
N LEU A 231 -15.65 -4.87 12.31
CA LEU A 231 -14.68 -3.76 12.27
C LEU A 231 -14.18 -3.40 10.87
N LEU A 232 -14.57 -4.18 9.86
CA LEU A 232 -14.25 -3.91 8.45
C LEU A 232 -15.31 -3.01 7.80
N PRO A 233 -14.91 -2.07 6.92
CA PRO A 233 -15.84 -1.14 6.28
C PRO A 233 -16.71 -1.83 5.21
N PRO A 234 -18.05 -1.69 5.27
CA PRO A 234 -18.93 -2.10 4.18
C PRO A 234 -18.79 -1.17 2.97
N VAL A 235 -18.87 -1.74 1.76
CA VAL A 235 -18.70 -1.02 0.48
C VAL A 235 -19.84 -0.04 0.14
N ASP A 236 -20.94 -0.08 0.90
CA ASP A 236 -22.15 0.71 0.69
C ASP A 236 -22.53 1.58 1.90
N ALA A 237 -21.73 1.58 2.97
CA ALA A 237 -21.97 2.35 4.18
C ALA A 237 -21.97 3.88 3.93
N SER A 238 -22.49 4.64 4.90
CA SER A 238 -22.48 6.11 4.84
C SER A 238 -21.08 6.66 5.13
N ALA A 239 -20.80 7.88 4.66
CA ALA A 239 -19.55 8.57 4.97
C ALA A 239 -19.37 8.75 6.49
N ASP A 240 -20.44 9.12 7.22
CA ASP A 240 -20.39 9.24 8.69
C ASP A 240 -19.99 7.94 9.39
N PHE A 241 -20.58 6.82 8.98
CA PHE A 241 -20.26 5.52 9.57
C PHE A 241 -18.79 5.17 9.30
N LEU A 242 -18.33 5.31 8.06
CA LEU A 242 -16.97 4.96 7.67
C LEU A 242 -15.95 5.88 8.33
N ILE A 243 -16.19 7.19 8.37
CA ILE A 243 -15.30 8.14 9.06
C ILE A 243 -15.23 7.79 10.55
N LYS A 244 -16.36 7.52 11.22
CA LYS A 244 -16.36 7.12 12.63
C LYS A 244 -15.59 5.82 12.85
N LEU A 245 -15.80 4.82 11.97
CA LEU A 245 -15.13 3.53 12.03
C LEU A 245 -13.61 3.68 11.96
N PHE A 246 -13.09 4.55 11.09
CA PHE A 246 -11.65 4.80 10.98
C PHE A 246 -11.11 5.72 12.08
N GLN A 247 -11.90 6.67 12.59
CA GLN A 247 -11.52 7.49 13.74
C GLN A 247 -11.33 6.63 15.01
N ASP A 248 -12.14 5.60 15.18
CA ASP A 248 -11.96 4.60 16.24
C ASP A 248 -10.69 3.75 16.05
N LYS A 249 -10.07 3.81 14.87
CA LYS A 249 -8.76 3.23 14.54
C LYS A 249 -7.65 4.27 14.54
N THR A 250 -7.88 5.47 15.08
CA THR A 250 -6.94 6.61 15.08
C THR A 250 -6.63 7.20 13.70
N ILE A 251 -7.37 6.82 12.66
CA ILE A 251 -7.23 7.32 11.29
C ILE A 251 -8.30 8.39 11.05
N GLN A 252 -7.86 9.61 10.75
CA GLN A 252 -8.74 10.77 10.53
C GLN A 252 -9.05 10.94 9.04
N PRO A 253 -10.02 11.80 8.65
CA PRO A 253 -10.46 11.94 7.27
C PRO A 253 -9.34 12.13 6.24
N ASN A 254 -8.32 12.95 6.51
CA ASN A 254 -7.20 13.12 5.56
C ASN A 254 -6.39 11.83 5.40
N GLY A 255 -6.20 11.09 6.49
CA GLY A 255 -5.52 9.80 6.45
C GLY A 255 -6.31 8.73 5.71
N LEU A 256 -7.63 8.73 5.88
CA LEU A 256 -8.53 7.84 5.15
C LEU A 256 -8.51 8.14 3.64
N VAL A 257 -8.54 9.42 3.24
CA VAL A 257 -8.39 9.81 1.82
C VAL A 257 -7.10 9.24 1.24
N ALA A 258 -5.98 9.36 1.96
CA ALA A 258 -4.70 8.86 1.48
C ALA A 258 -4.70 7.34 1.26
N LEU A 259 -5.23 6.58 2.23
CA LEU A 259 -5.31 5.12 2.19
C LEU A 259 -6.28 4.61 1.10
N LEU A 260 -7.39 5.32 0.84
CA LEU A 260 -8.33 4.97 -0.24
C LEU A 260 -7.66 4.90 -1.61
N GLY A 261 -6.59 5.65 -1.84
CA GLY A 261 -5.83 5.58 -3.09
C GLY A 261 -5.32 4.19 -3.46
N ALA A 262 -5.22 3.25 -2.49
CA ALA A 262 -4.92 1.86 -2.78
C ALA A 262 -5.89 1.21 -3.79
N HIS A 263 -7.13 1.74 -3.89
CA HIS A 263 -8.11 1.35 -4.89
C HIS A 263 -7.64 1.60 -6.34
N SER A 264 -6.62 2.42 -6.60
CA SER A 264 -6.01 2.56 -7.94
C SER A 264 -5.47 1.24 -8.52
N THR A 265 -5.17 0.27 -7.64
CA THR A 265 -4.75 -1.07 -8.07
C THR A 265 -5.82 -2.13 -7.85
N ALA A 266 -7.06 -1.77 -7.52
CA ALA A 266 -8.11 -2.73 -7.21
C ALA A 266 -8.91 -3.18 -8.44
N GLN A 267 -9.52 -4.37 -8.32
CA GLN A 267 -10.58 -4.89 -9.19
C GLN A 267 -11.64 -5.58 -8.35
N GLN A 268 -12.92 -5.34 -8.63
CA GLN A 268 -14.01 -5.94 -7.87
C GLN A 268 -14.44 -7.29 -8.47
N ARG A 269 -14.75 -8.27 -7.63
CA ARG A 269 -15.26 -9.59 -8.05
C ARG A 269 -16.65 -9.93 -7.53
N PHE A 270 -17.05 -9.33 -6.40
CA PHE A 270 -18.19 -9.80 -5.61
C PHE A 270 -19.27 -8.75 -5.36
N VAL A 271 -19.00 -7.47 -5.62
CA VAL A 271 -19.97 -6.39 -5.34
C VAL A 271 -21.04 -6.35 -6.42
N ASP A 272 -20.63 -6.40 -7.70
CA ASP A 272 -21.53 -6.75 -8.80
C ASP A 272 -20.91 -7.90 -9.60
N PRO A 273 -21.38 -9.15 -9.39
CA PRO A 273 -20.88 -10.32 -10.11
C PRO A 273 -20.96 -10.21 -11.63
N ARG A 274 -21.87 -9.39 -12.18
CA ARG A 274 -21.99 -9.19 -13.65
C ARG A 274 -20.84 -8.35 -14.21
N ARG A 275 -20.20 -7.56 -13.36
CA ARG A 275 -19.05 -6.70 -13.65
C ARG A 275 -17.75 -7.23 -13.05
N ALA A 276 -17.71 -8.52 -12.68
CA ALA A 276 -16.53 -9.11 -12.05
C ALA A 276 -15.27 -8.92 -12.91
N GLY A 277 -14.19 -8.43 -12.29
CA GLY A 277 -12.95 -8.04 -12.96
C GLY A 277 -12.89 -6.57 -13.39
N ASP A 278 -13.97 -5.79 -13.23
CA ASP A 278 -13.92 -4.36 -13.49
C ASP A 278 -13.05 -3.64 -12.42
N PRO A 279 -12.14 -2.74 -12.85
CA PRO A 279 -11.26 -1.97 -11.97
C PRO A 279 -11.92 -0.70 -11.42
N GLN A 280 -11.32 -0.13 -10.37
CA GLN A 280 -11.73 1.14 -9.77
C GLN A 280 -11.14 2.38 -10.46
N ASP A 281 -10.20 2.17 -11.39
CA ASP A 281 -9.71 3.20 -12.31
C ASP A 281 -9.34 2.61 -13.69
N SER A 282 -8.83 3.43 -14.59
CA SER A 282 -8.49 3.03 -15.96
C SER A 282 -7.08 2.51 -16.19
N THR A 283 -6.26 2.39 -15.14
CA THR A 283 -4.88 1.90 -15.19
C THR A 283 -4.67 0.74 -14.22
N PRO A 284 -5.45 -0.34 -14.32
CA PRO A 284 -5.44 -1.42 -13.34
C PRO A 284 -4.04 -1.97 -13.12
N GLY A 285 -3.50 -1.79 -11.91
CA GLY A 285 -2.20 -2.35 -11.50
C GLY A 285 -1.06 -1.38 -11.59
N VAL A 286 -1.38 -0.11 -11.73
CA VAL A 286 -0.50 1.04 -11.60
C VAL A 286 -0.97 1.81 -10.37
N TRP A 287 -0.06 2.27 -9.53
CA TRP A 287 -0.34 3.00 -8.30
C TRP A 287 -0.37 4.51 -8.61
N ASP A 288 -1.38 4.97 -9.33
CA ASP A 288 -1.46 6.36 -9.80
C ASP A 288 -2.68 7.12 -9.27
N MET A 289 -2.84 8.37 -9.73
CA MET A 289 -3.86 9.28 -9.23
C MET A 289 -5.22 9.13 -9.93
N LEU A 290 -5.36 8.22 -10.92
CA LEU A 290 -6.57 8.15 -11.74
C LEU A 290 -7.80 7.75 -10.93
N TYR A 291 -7.64 6.89 -9.91
CA TYR A 291 -8.71 6.58 -8.95
C TYR A 291 -9.42 7.82 -8.42
N TYR A 292 -8.67 8.84 -7.97
CA TYR A 292 -9.27 10.05 -7.38
C TYR A 292 -10.06 10.85 -8.41
N ASN A 293 -9.48 11.08 -9.59
CA ASN A 293 -10.12 11.81 -10.67
C ASN A 293 -11.36 11.07 -11.20
N GLU A 294 -11.24 9.78 -11.45
CA GLU A 294 -12.30 8.97 -12.05
C GLU A 294 -13.43 8.69 -11.05
N THR A 295 -13.16 8.61 -9.75
CA THR A 295 -14.20 8.49 -8.72
C THR A 295 -15.15 9.69 -8.75
N ILE A 296 -14.63 10.93 -8.77
CA ILE A 296 -15.46 12.15 -8.77
C ILE A 296 -15.99 12.54 -10.17
N SER A 297 -15.37 12.05 -11.24
CA SER A 297 -15.76 12.41 -12.61
C SER A 297 -17.04 11.70 -13.06
N PRO A 298 -18.07 12.41 -13.54
CA PRO A 298 -19.24 11.77 -14.17
C PRO A 298 -18.89 11.09 -15.50
N ASN A 299 -17.74 11.43 -16.10
CA ASN A 299 -17.29 10.95 -17.41
C ASN A 299 -16.16 9.93 -17.29
N ALA A 300 -16.05 9.23 -16.16
CA ALA A 300 -15.11 8.11 -16.02
C ALA A 300 -15.36 7.04 -17.10
N PRO A 301 -14.34 6.31 -17.56
CA PRO A 301 -14.51 5.24 -18.52
C PRO A 301 -15.59 4.25 -18.08
N ALA A 302 -16.38 3.73 -19.03
CA ALA A 302 -17.58 2.95 -18.75
C ALA A 302 -17.33 1.72 -17.86
N ARG A 303 -16.12 1.16 -17.91
CA ARG A 303 -15.72 0.01 -17.10
C ARG A 303 -15.25 0.35 -15.69
N VAL A 304 -14.95 1.60 -15.39
CA VAL A 304 -14.61 2.01 -14.02
C VAL A 304 -15.78 1.65 -13.09
N PHE A 305 -15.49 0.85 -12.07
CA PHE A 305 -16.45 0.46 -11.05
C PHE A 305 -16.22 1.31 -9.80
N LYS A 306 -17.20 2.13 -9.46
CA LYS A 306 -17.14 2.99 -8.27
C LYS A 306 -17.92 2.34 -7.15
N PHE A 307 -17.29 2.09 -6.01
CA PHE A 307 -18.03 1.68 -4.82
C PHE A 307 -18.91 2.83 -4.32
N ALA A 308 -20.07 2.48 -3.74
CA ALA A 308 -20.97 3.47 -3.18
C ALA A 308 -20.32 4.22 -2.01
N SER A 309 -19.48 3.54 -1.22
CA SER A 309 -18.63 4.15 -0.19
C SER A 309 -17.69 5.22 -0.76
N ASP A 310 -17.00 4.91 -1.84
CA ASP A 310 -15.96 5.79 -2.42
C ASP A 310 -16.60 7.08 -2.95
N ILE A 311 -17.76 6.97 -3.59
CA ILE A 311 -18.54 8.14 -4.05
C ILE A 311 -18.96 9.01 -2.86
N LYS A 312 -19.51 8.39 -1.79
CA LYS A 312 -19.98 9.12 -0.60
C LYS A 312 -18.84 9.81 0.13
N LEU A 313 -17.71 9.13 0.31
CA LEU A 313 -16.52 9.67 0.96
C LEU A 313 -15.89 10.80 0.13
N ALA A 314 -15.80 10.63 -1.18
CA ALA A 314 -15.26 11.67 -2.07
C ALA A 314 -16.12 12.96 -2.07
N ALA A 315 -17.43 12.85 -1.83
CA ALA A 315 -18.35 13.97 -1.75
C ALA A 315 -18.44 14.59 -0.33
N ASP A 316 -18.01 13.88 0.71
CA ASP A 316 -18.15 14.34 2.10
C ASP A 316 -17.31 15.59 2.38
N PRO A 317 -17.84 16.65 3.02
CA PRO A 317 -17.10 17.89 3.28
C PRO A 317 -15.80 17.73 4.08
N ARG A 318 -15.69 16.67 4.89
CA ARG A 318 -14.47 16.37 5.67
C ARG A 318 -13.34 15.76 4.83
N MET A 319 -13.64 15.29 3.62
CA MET A 319 -12.70 14.52 2.79
C MET A 319 -12.54 15.10 1.38
N SER A 320 -13.60 15.67 0.83
CA SER A 320 -13.70 16.10 -0.57
C SER A 320 -12.57 17.03 -1.01
N ARG A 321 -12.12 17.94 -0.13
CA ARG A 321 -11.02 18.86 -0.45
C ARG A 321 -9.71 18.14 -0.78
N LEU A 322 -9.27 17.23 0.08
CA LEU A 322 -8.05 16.47 -0.17
C LEU A 322 -8.26 15.44 -1.29
N PHE A 323 -9.47 14.86 -1.40
CA PHE A 323 -9.79 13.94 -2.47
C PHE A 323 -9.68 14.63 -3.84
N THR A 324 -10.23 15.84 -4.00
CA THR A 324 -10.12 16.60 -5.25
C THR A 324 -8.71 17.13 -5.48
N ALA A 325 -7.96 17.45 -4.43
CA ALA A 325 -6.53 17.77 -4.57
C ALA A 325 -5.74 16.62 -5.20
N PHE A 326 -6.03 15.39 -4.77
CA PHE A 326 -5.44 14.19 -5.34
C PHE A 326 -5.95 13.89 -6.76
N ALA A 327 -7.15 14.34 -7.12
CA ALA A 327 -7.65 14.33 -8.50
C ALA A 327 -6.98 15.34 -9.46
N ALA A 328 -5.91 16.04 -9.04
CA ALA A 328 -5.22 17.02 -9.88
C ALA A 328 -4.66 16.38 -11.18
N PRO A 329 -4.72 17.09 -12.32
CA PRO A 329 -4.28 16.56 -13.60
C PRO A 329 -2.75 16.34 -13.66
N ASN A 330 -2.31 15.59 -14.67
CA ASN A 330 -0.89 15.37 -14.99
C ASN A 330 -0.06 14.76 -13.85
N ASN A 331 -0.68 13.96 -12.98
CA ASN A 331 -0.03 13.33 -11.82
C ASN A 331 0.65 14.34 -10.87
N ALA A 332 0.21 15.61 -10.86
CA ALA A 332 0.82 16.66 -10.04
C ALA A 332 0.79 16.37 -8.53
N ALA A 333 -0.14 15.51 -8.10
CA ALA A 333 -0.31 15.11 -6.72
C ALA A 333 0.32 13.74 -6.37
N GLN A 334 1.01 13.06 -7.30
CA GLN A 334 1.57 11.72 -7.07
C GLN A 334 2.54 11.67 -5.88
N LEU A 335 3.53 12.57 -5.86
CA LEU A 335 4.54 12.59 -4.79
C LEU A 335 3.90 12.94 -3.44
N PRO A 336 3.08 14.01 -3.31
CA PRO A 336 2.33 14.27 -2.08
C PRO A 336 1.45 13.12 -1.61
N TRP A 337 0.75 12.44 -2.54
CA TRP A 337 -0.07 11.28 -2.20
C TRP A 337 0.79 10.13 -1.68
N ASN A 338 1.88 9.78 -2.37
CA ASN A 338 2.80 8.72 -1.94
C ASN A 338 3.32 8.95 -0.52
N LEU A 339 3.72 10.18 -0.19
CA LEU A 339 4.25 10.53 1.13
C LEU A 339 3.17 10.46 2.21
N LEU A 340 1.93 10.90 1.91
CA LEU A 340 0.82 10.80 2.85
C LEU A 340 0.35 9.34 3.01
N TYR A 341 0.27 8.57 1.92
CA TYR A 341 -0.05 7.15 1.96
C TYR A 341 0.98 6.39 2.78
N ALA A 342 2.28 6.60 2.56
CA ALA A 342 3.34 5.93 3.31
C ALA A 342 3.23 6.21 4.80
N ARG A 343 3.01 7.47 5.19
CA ARG A 343 2.78 7.86 6.58
C ARG A 343 1.57 7.16 7.20
N GLU A 344 0.44 7.15 6.50
CA GLU A 344 -0.79 6.57 7.04
C GLU A 344 -0.77 5.04 7.00
N TYR A 345 -0.03 4.43 6.07
CA TYR A 345 0.21 3.00 6.05
C TYR A 345 1.16 2.57 7.18
N VAL A 346 2.17 3.38 7.54
CA VAL A 346 2.95 3.15 8.78
C VAL A 346 2.01 3.08 9.99
N ARG A 347 1.09 4.04 10.15
CA ARG A 347 0.05 3.98 11.20
C ARG A 347 -0.81 2.72 11.09
N LEU A 348 -1.38 2.44 9.91
CA LEU A 348 -2.25 1.29 9.68
C LEU A 348 -1.55 -0.02 10.06
N SER A 349 -0.30 -0.20 9.64
CA SER A 349 0.49 -1.41 9.92
C SER A 349 0.89 -1.58 11.40
N LEU A 350 0.57 -0.60 12.25
CA LEU A 350 0.88 -0.59 13.68
C LEU A 350 -0.37 -0.58 14.56
N LEU A 351 -1.58 -0.62 13.99
CA LEU A 351 -2.81 -0.78 14.77
C LEU A 351 -2.74 -2.07 15.59
N GLY A 352 -3.08 -1.99 16.88
CA GLY A 352 -2.99 -3.13 17.81
C GLY A 352 -1.58 -3.54 18.23
N VAL A 353 -0.52 -2.95 17.66
CA VAL A 353 0.86 -3.30 18.01
C VAL A 353 1.27 -2.58 19.30
N ASN A 354 1.42 -3.35 20.38
CA ASN A 354 1.73 -2.82 21.72
C ASN A 354 3.22 -2.89 22.10
N ASN A 355 4.10 -3.26 21.16
CA ASN A 355 5.54 -3.37 21.36
C ASN A 355 6.33 -2.58 20.30
N ILE A 356 5.83 -1.41 19.90
CA ILE A 356 6.43 -0.56 18.86
C ILE A 356 7.87 -0.20 19.24
N ASN A 357 8.15 0.00 20.53
CA ASN A 357 9.48 0.36 21.00
C ASN A 357 10.54 -0.73 20.78
N SER A 358 10.11 -1.96 20.51
CA SER A 358 10.99 -3.13 20.28
C SER A 358 11.13 -3.52 18.80
N LEU A 359 10.48 -2.79 17.89
CA LEU A 359 10.54 -3.11 16.46
C LEU A 359 11.89 -2.74 15.85
N THR A 360 12.21 -3.41 14.76
CA THR A 360 13.39 -3.15 13.92
C THR A 360 12.96 -2.59 12.58
N ASP A 361 13.58 -1.51 12.11
CA ASP A 361 13.39 -1.02 10.74
C ASP A 361 14.11 -1.98 9.75
N CYS A 362 13.32 -2.62 8.89
CA CYS A 362 13.82 -3.48 7.82
C CYS A 362 13.43 -2.97 6.43
N THR A 363 13.13 -1.67 6.29
CA THR A 363 12.76 -1.06 5.00
C THR A 363 13.81 -1.32 3.92
N LYS A 364 15.09 -1.45 4.31
CA LYS A 364 16.22 -1.75 3.43
C LYS A 364 16.03 -2.98 2.54
N VAL A 365 15.16 -3.93 2.92
CA VAL A 365 14.91 -5.18 2.18
C VAL A 365 13.93 -5.01 1.01
N LEU A 366 13.11 -3.96 1.03
CA LEU A 366 12.14 -3.69 -0.02
C LEU A 366 12.85 -3.42 -1.36
N PRO A 367 12.26 -3.80 -2.50
CA PRO A 367 12.79 -3.41 -3.80
C PRO A 367 12.79 -1.88 -3.97
N GLN A 368 13.54 -1.38 -4.94
CA GLN A 368 13.54 0.04 -5.29
C GLN A 368 12.24 0.44 -6.01
N PRO A 369 11.74 1.66 -5.82
CA PRO A 369 10.47 2.09 -6.40
C PRO A 369 10.58 2.28 -7.91
N VAL A 370 9.51 1.93 -8.62
CA VAL A 370 9.38 2.19 -10.05
C VAL A 370 8.79 3.59 -10.25
N ARG A 371 9.63 4.59 -10.55
CA ARG A 371 9.23 6.01 -10.59
C ARG A 371 8.55 6.46 -11.87
N THR A 372 8.64 5.68 -12.93
CA THR A 372 8.00 5.95 -14.22
C THR A 372 7.45 4.66 -14.80
N PHE A 373 6.30 4.76 -15.45
CA PHE A 373 5.68 3.61 -16.10
C PHE A 373 4.85 4.05 -17.29
N VAL A 374 5.05 3.41 -18.42
CA VAL A 374 4.23 3.59 -19.62
C VAL A 374 3.96 2.21 -20.19
N PRO A 375 2.72 1.70 -20.11
CA PRO A 375 2.43 0.37 -20.61
C PRO A 375 2.39 0.34 -22.14
N ASN A 376 2.91 -0.76 -22.72
CA ASN A 376 2.98 -0.96 -24.17
C ASN A 376 1.62 -1.24 -24.82
N ASP A 377 0.62 -1.65 -24.04
CA ASP A 377 -0.74 -1.99 -24.46
C ASP A 377 -1.78 -0.93 -24.05
N ARG A 378 -1.34 0.31 -23.80
CA ARG A 378 -2.21 1.38 -23.27
C ARG A 378 -3.41 1.70 -24.18
N CYS A 379 -3.27 1.61 -25.50
CA CYS A 379 -4.36 1.93 -26.43
C CYS A 379 -5.44 0.83 -26.42
N GLU A 380 -5.02 -0.42 -26.35
CA GLU A 380 -5.87 -1.58 -26.24
C GLU A 380 -6.62 -1.56 -24.90
N VAL A 381 -5.93 -1.20 -23.81
CA VAL A 381 -6.55 -1.07 -22.48
C VAL A 381 -7.58 0.06 -22.49
N LYS A 382 -7.24 1.23 -23.06
CA LYS A 382 -8.18 2.35 -23.23
C LYS A 382 -9.44 1.94 -24.00
N THR A 383 -9.28 1.15 -25.05
CA THR A 383 -10.40 0.61 -25.87
C THR A 383 -11.28 -0.34 -25.06
N TRP A 384 -10.69 -1.18 -24.22
CA TRP A 384 -11.46 -2.07 -23.35
C TRP A 384 -12.17 -1.32 -22.22
N MET A 385 -11.52 -0.30 -21.65
CA MET A 385 -12.07 0.56 -20.59
C MET A 385 -13.25 1.41 -21.03
N SER A 386 -13.32 1.80 -22.31
CA SER A 386 -14.45 2.55 -22.87
C SER A 386 -15.70 1.69 -23.14
N SER A 387 -15.61 0.38 -22.96
CA SER A 387 -16.69 -0.57 -23.24
C SER A 387 -17.33 -1.14 -21.98
N THR A 388 -18.61 -1.48 -22.07
CA THR A 388 -19.35 -2.25 -21.06
C THR A 388 -19.35 -3.76 -21.32
N LYS A 389 -18.83 -4.22 -22.47
CA LYS A 389 -18.83 -5.66 -22.81
C LYS A 389 -17.90 -6.42 -21.86
N ASN A 390 -18.41 -7.43 -21.18
CA ASN A 390 -17.58 -8.27 -20.33
C ASN A 390 -16.70 -9.18 -21.20
N VAL A 391 -15.38 -9.04 -21.08
CA VAL A 391 -14.38 -9.87 -21.77
C VAL A 391 -13.42 -10.44 -20.72
N PRO A 392 -13.75 -11.59 -20.11
CA PRO A 392 -12.98 -12.14 -18.99
C PRO A 392 -11.51 -12.37 -19.29
N ALA A 393 -11.17 -12.71 -20.55
CA ALA A 393 -9.77 -12.89 -20.96
C ALA A 393 -8.92 -11.63 -20.78
N ILE A 394 -9.48 -10.44 -21.08
CA ILE A 394 -8.78 -9.16 -20.91
C ILE A 394 -8.69 -8.81 -19.42
N ALA A 395 -9.80 -8.95 -18.68
CA ALA A 395 -9.84 -8.70 -17.24
C ALA A 395 -8.82 -9.56 -16.47
N ASN A 396 -8.77 -10.86 -16.78
CA ASN A 396 -7.83 -11.80 -16.16
C ASN A 396 -6.38 -11.52 -16.54
N ALA A 397 -6.10 -11.14 -17.79
CA ALA A 397 -4.74 -10.77 -18.19
C ALA A 397 -4.23 -9.53 -17.42
N LEU A 398 -5.07 -8.50 -17.26
CA LEU A 398 -4.73 -7.31 -16.47
C LEU A 398 -4.58 -7.63 -14.98
N LEU A 399 -5.46 -8.48 -14.44
CA LEU A 399 -5.39 -8.97 -13.07
C LEU A 399 -4.07 -9.72 -12.83
N ASP A 400 -3.63 -10.55 -13.78
CA ASP A 400 -2.34 -11.26 -13.75
C ASP A 400 -1.12 -10.36 -14.03
N GLY A 401 -1.31 -9.07 -14.29
CA GLY A 401 -0.24 -8.15 -14.66
C GLY A 401 0.41 -8.46 -16.02
N LYS A 402 -0.30 -9.14 -16.92
CA LYS A 402 0.12 -9.46 -18.29
C LYS A 402 -0.18 -8.30 -19.25
N LEU A 403 0.48 -8.30 -20.40
CA LEU A 403 0.10 -7.43 -21.51
C LEU A 403 -1.15 -7.99 -22.17
N ILE A 404 -2.16 -7.18 -22.44
CA ILE A 404 -3.36 -7.69 -23.11
C ILE A 404 -3.08 -8.04 -24.58
N THR A 405 -2.04 -7.43 -25.17
CA THR A 405 -1.52 -7.77 -26.50
C THR A 405 -0.96 -9.19 -26.60
N SER A 406 -0.73 -9.89 -25.48
CA SER A 406 -0.35 -11.30 -25.49
C SER A 406 -1.56 -12.26 -25.53
N ILE A 407 -2.80 -11.75 -25.52
CA ILE A 407 -4.00 -12.58 -25.55
C ILE A 407 -4.24 -13.10 -26.98
N PRO A 408 -4.33 -14.43 -27.19
CA PRO A 408 -4.68 -14.99 -28.49
C PRO A 408 -6.05 -14.46 -28.97
N GLY A 409 -6.12 -13.98 -30.21
CA GLY A 409 -7.36 -13.45 -30.78
C GLY A 409 -7.78 -12.08 -30.27
N LEU A 410 -6.88 -11.30 -29.63
CA LEU A 410 -7.20 -9.95 -29.13
C LEU A 410 -7.88 -9.05 -30.17
N SER A 411 -7.45 -9.10 -31.44
CA SER A 411 -8.06 -8.29 -32.49
C SER A 411 -9.55 -8.58 -32.66
N SER A 412 -9.95 -9.86 -32.61
CA SER A 412 -11.35 -10.27 -32.65
C SER A 412 -12.11 -9.79 -31.40
N LEU A 413 -11.49 -9.90 -30.22
CA LEU A 413 -12.06 -9.42 -28.96
C LEU A 413 -12.29 -7.90 -29.00
N LEU A 414 -11.32 -7.11 -29.46
CA LEU A 414 -11.44 -5.65 -29.59
C LEU A 414 -12.44 -5.24 -30.69
N SER A 415 -12.47 -5.94 -31.83
CA SER A 415 -13.48 -5.71 -32.87
C SER A 415 -14.90 -5.99 -32.36
N SER A 416 -15.05 -7.01 -31.52
CA SER A 416 -16.33 -7.31 -30.87
C SER A 416 -16.75 -6.17 -29.93
N ILE A 417 -15.80 -5.54 -29.23
CA ILE A 417 -16.03 -4.38 -28.36
C ILE A 417 -16.53 -3.17 -29.17
N LEU A 418 -15.91 -2.90 -30.33
CA LEU A 418 -16.22 -1.77 -31.19
C LEU A 418 -17.48 -1.96 -32.06
N GLY A 419 -18.19 -3.09 -31.94
CA GLY A 419 -19.47 -3.30 -32.64
C GLY A 419 -19.36 -3.75 -34.09
N GLY A 420 -18.24 -4.38 -34.51
CA GLY A 420 -18.13 -5.07 -35.81
C GLY A 420 -18.10 -4.18 -37.07
N LEU A 421 -18.33 -2.87 -36.97
CA LEU A 421 -18.36 -1.95 -38.12
C LEU A 421 -17.11 -1.07 -38.30
N LEU A 422 -16.06 -1.32 -37.52
CA LEU A 422 -14.75 -0.68 -37.68
C LEU A 422 -13.70 -1.73 -38.09
N GLY A 423 -13.98 -2.43 -39.19
CA GLY A 423 -12.91 -3.02 -39.97
C GLY A 423 -12.03 -1.89 -40.50
N LEU A 424 -10.73 -1.90 -40.15
CA LEU A 424 -9.68 -1.05 -40.70
C LEU A 424 -9.60 0.42 -40.23
N ILE A 425 -9.75 0.72 -38.94
CA ILE A 425 -8.90 1.79 -38.39
C ILE A 425 -7.60 1.11 -37.98
N GLY A 426 -6.54 1.33 -38.77
CA GLY A 426 -5.21 0.88 -38.41
C GLY A 426 -4.92 1.30 -36.98
N ILE A 427 -4.63 0.32 -36.11
CA ILE A 427 -4.06 0.57 -34.79
C ILE A 427 -2.69 1.19 -35.07
N GLY A 428 -2.68 2.50 -35.25
CA GLY A 428 -1.50 3.27 -35.61
C GLY A 428 -0.48 3.10 -34.51
N ARG A 429 0.58 2.35 -34.79
CA ARG A 429 1.82 2.35 -34.01
C ARG A 429 2.52 3.69 -34.21
N THR A 430 1.98 4.77 -33.68
CA THR A 430 2.68 6.05 -33.60
C THR A 430 2.45 6.69 -32.23
N GLY A 431 3.57 6.92 -31.54
CA GLY A 431 3.83 7.82 -30.41
C GLY A 431 2.67 8.43 -29.60
N SER A 432 2.82 8.31 -28.27
CA SER A 432 2.20 9.08 -27.16
C SER A 432 0.69 9.28 -27.08
N ASN A 433 -0.10 9.27 -28.16
CA ASN A 433 -1.52 9.61 -28.13
C ASN A 433 -2.38 8.42 -28.58
N CYS A 434 -2.87 7.66 -27.60
CA CYS A 434 -4.15 6.98 -27.73
C CYS A 434 -5.25 8.00 -27.36
#